data_AF-A0A0Q9W824-F1
#
_entry.id   AF-A0A0Q9W824-F1
#
_cell.length_a   1.000
_cell.length_b   1.000
_cell.length_c   1.000
_cell.angle_alpha   90.00
_cell.angle_beta   90.00
_cell.angle_gamma   90.00
#
_symmetry.space_group_name_H-M   'P 1'
#
loop_
_entity.id
_entity.type
_entity.pdbx_description
1 polymer ?
#
loop_
_entity_poly.entity_id
_entity_poly.type
_entity_poly.pdbx_seq_one_letter_code
_entity_poly.pdbx_strand_id
1 'polypeptide(L)'
;MPVRGDFNVLKFETYEEYLRSFTRIEEYRYLGNKRIINALVKLGYRTNATIYEEEEFYAVKKNLLDLINPKSIITTLFSCYLKGKDPALVALAEREERNMQKKLASNLDHYFHSNAAVQWLRYIGLYRLCGQLARL
;
A
#
# COMPACT_ATOMS: atom_id res chain seq x y z
N MET A 1 15.27 10.11 -8.22
CA MET A 1 14.46 10.41 -9.43
C MET A 1 13.14 9.65 -9.32
N PRO A 2 11.99 10.20 -9.73
CA PRO A 2 10.76 9.43 -9.73
C PRO A 2 10.91 8.30 -10.75
N VAL A 3 10.91 7.06 -10.27
CA VAL A 3 10.91 5.88 -11.13
C VAL A 3 9.57 5.92 -11.88
N ARG A 4 9.58 6.35 -13.15
CA ARG A 4 8.46 6.18 -14.06
C ARG A 4 8.37 4.70 -14.42
N GLY A 5 7.97 3.88 -13.44
CA GLY A 5 7.79 2.45 -13.62
C GLY A 5 6.37 2.16 -14.08
N ASP A 6 6.23 1.30 -15.08
CA ASP A 6 4.92 0.84 -15.52
C ASP A 6 4.26 0.02 -14.41
N PHE A 7 3.16 0.52 -13.85
CA PHE A 7 2.39 -0.22 -12.82
C PHE A 7 1.86 -1.57 -13.33
N ASN A 8 1.91 -1.82 -14.64
CA ASN A 8 1.57 -3.12 -15.22
C ASN A 8 2.49 -4.25 -14.70
N VAL A 9 3.75 -3.94 -14.33
CA VAL A 9 4.73 -4.89 -13.79
C VAL A 9 4.24 -5.54 -12.49
N LEU A 10 3.44 -4.83 -11.69
CA LEU A 10 2.94 -5.32 -10.40
C LEU A 10 1.89 -6.43 -10.54
N LYS A 11 1.26 -6.58 -11.71
CA LYS A 11 0.25 -7.62 -11.94
C LYS A 11 0.85 -9.03 -12.00
N PHE A 12 2.14 -9.13 -12.32
CA PHE A 12 2.82 -10.40 -12.55
C PHE A 12 3.62 -10.80 -11.32
N GLU A 13 3.51 -12.06 -10.90
CA GLU A 13 4.24 -12.55 -9.73
C GLU A 13 5.70 -12.85 -10.09
N THR A 14 5.89 -13.51 -11.24
CA THR A 14 7.18 -14.01 -11.71
C THR A 14 7.59 -13.38 -13.04
N TYR A 15 8.89 -13.35 -13.32
CA TYR A 15 9.41 -12.86 -14.60
C TYR A 15 8.91 -13.69 -15.79
N GLU A 16 8.73 -15.01 -15.61
CA GLU A 16 8.19 -15.87 -16.68
C GLU A 16 6.75 -15.50 -17.06
N GLU A 17 5.92 -15.14 -16.07
CA GLU A 17 4.55 -14.71 -16.30
C GLU A 17 4.50 -13.37 -17.03
N TYR A 18 5.41 -12.46 -16.66
CA TYR A 18 5.61 -11.20 -17.38
C TYR A 18 5.99 -11.44 -18.84
N LEU A 19 6.97 -12.31 -19.12
CA LEU A 19 7.34 -12.67 -20.50
C LEU A 19 6.17 -13.31 -21.26
N ARG A 20 5.40 -14.18 -20.59
CA ARG A 20 4.23 -14.84 -21.18
C ARG A 20 3.18 -13.83 -21.62
N SER A 21 3.05 -12.69 -20.95
CA SER A 21 2.10 -11.64 -21.33
C SER A 21 2.38 -11.03 -22.71
N PHE A 22 3.61 -11.13 -23.22
CA PHE A 22 4.00 -10.68 -24.56
C PHE A 22 3.90 -11.77 -25.64
N THR A 23 3.73 -13.04 -25.23
CA THR A 23 3.70 -14.18 -26.14
C THR A 23 2.28 -14.51 -26.62
N ARG A 24 2.14 -14.99 -27.86
CA ARG A 24 0.87 -15.51 -28.40
C ARG A 24 0.83 -17.04 -28.36
N ILE A 25 -0.39 -17.57 -28.34
CA ILE A 25 -0.64 -19.03 -28.40
C ILE A 25 -0.04 -19.65 -29.67
N GLU A 26 -0.09 -18.93 -30.79
CA GLU A 26 0.50 -19.34 -32.07
C GLU A 26 2.00 -19.63 -31.96
N GLU A 27 2.74 -18.84 -31.18
CA GLU A 27 4.19 -19.00 -31.05
C GLU A 27 4.53 -20.29 -30.31
N TYR A 28 3.75 -20.63 -29.28
CA TYR A 28 3.85 -21.94 -28.63
C TYR A 28 3.52 -23.09 -29.59
N ARG A 29 2.59 -22.88 -30.51
CA ARG A 29 2.18 -23.88 -31.50
C ARG A 29 3.23 -24.12 -32.58
N TYR A 30 3.85 -23.05 -33.09
CA TYR A 30 4.78 -23.12 -34.22
C TYR A 30 6.24 -23.32 -33.80
N LEU A 31 6.69 -22.69 -32.71
CA LEU A 31 8.09 -22.82 -32.25
C LEU A 31 8.27 -24.00 -31.29
N GLY A 32 7.23 -24.38 -30.54
CA GLY A 32 7.22 -25.53 -29.61
C GLY A 32 8.16 -25.41 -28.41
N ASN A 33 9.13 -24.49 -28.43
CA ASN A 33 10.17 -24.35 -27.43
C ASN A 33 10.09 -22.98 -26.71
N LYS A 34 9.76 -23.02 -25.42
CA LYS A 34 9.65 -21.85 -24.54
C LYS A 34 10.93 -21.00 -24.51
N ARG A 35 12.12 -21.60 -24.61
CA ARG A 35 13.39 -20.86 -24.58
C ARG A 35 13.56 -19.95 -25.79
N ILE A 36 13.20 -20.46 -26.98
CA ILE A 36 13.30 -19.70 -28.24
C ILE A 36 12.28 -18.57 -28.24
N ILE A 37 11.06 -18.86 -27.77
CA ILE A 37 10.00 -17.85 -27.64
C ILE A 37 10.44 -16.73 -26.71
N ASN A 38 10.98 -17.06 -25.53
CA ASN A 38 11.47 -16.06 -24.58
C ASN A 38 12.62 -15.22 -25.17
N ALA A 39 13.54 -15.83 -25.92
CA ALA A 39 14.60 -15.10 -26.60
C ALA A 39 14.05 -14.13 -27.66
N LEU A 40 13.05 -14.54 -28.43
CA LEU A 40 12.38 -13.67 -29.42
C LEU A 40 11.67 -12.49 -28.77
N VAL A 41 11.01 -12.73 -27.63
CA VAL A 41 10.38 -11.67 -26.84
C VAL A 41 11.45 -10.68 -26.37
N LYS A 42 12.53 -11.15 -25.72
CA LYS A 42 13.62 -10.28 -25.25
C LYS A 42 14.25 -9.41 -26.33
N LEU A 43 14.34 -9.93 -27.55
CA LEU A 43 14.88 -9.19 -28.70
C LEU A 43 13.95 -8.06 -29.18
N GLY A 44 12.71 -7.98 -28.69
CA GLY A 44 11.79 -6.88 -29.01
C GLY A 44 11.19 -6.92 -30.41
N TYR A 45 11.36 -8.01 -31.17
CA TYR A 45 10.84 -8.11 -32.54
C TYR A 45 9.31 -8.07 -32.64
N ARG A 46 8.59 -8.29 -31.53
CA ARG A 46 7.12 -8.31 -31.48
C ARG A 46 6.50 -7.02 -30.96
N THR A 47 7.20 -6.30 -30.08
CA THR A 47 6.66 -5.14 -29.37
C THR A 47 7.66 -4.01 -29.39
N ASN A 48 7.19 -2.81 -29.75
CA ASN A 48 7.98 -1.57 -29.67
C ASN A 48 8.24 -1.12 -28.22
N ALA A 49 7.76 -1.87 -27.24
CA ALA A 49 8.01 -1.61 -25.82
C ALA A 49 9.36 -2.20 -25.41
N THR A 50 10.13 -1.42 -24.66
CA THR A 50 11.36 -1.90 -24.01
C THR A 50 10.99 -2.95 -22.97
N ILE A 51 11.44 -4.19 -23.19
CA ILE A 51 11.21 -5.29 -22.26
C ILE A 51 12.31 -5.27 -21.21
N TYR A 52 11.93 -5.31 -19.94
CA TYR A 52 12.88 -5.34 -18.83
C TYR A 52 13.62 -6.66 -18.78
N GLU A 53 14.92 -6.60 -18.46
CA GLU A 53 15.66 -7.79 -18.05
C GLU A 53 15.16 -8.30 -16.69
N GLU A 54 15.52 -9.54 -16.36
CA GLU A 54 15.04 -10.20 -15.15
C GLU A 54 15.40 -9.42 -13.88
N GLU A 55 16.63 -8.94 -13.77
CA GLU A 55 17.11 -8.15 -12.64
C GLU A 55 16.37 -6.80 -12.54
N GLU A 56 16.15 -6.15 -13.67
CA GLU A 56 15.44 -4.88 -13.77
C GLU A 56 13.97 -5.03 -13.39
N PHE A 57 13.33 -6.12 -13.83
CA PHE A 57 11.94 -6.43 -13.49
C PHE A 57 11.74 -6.49 -11.98
N TYR A 58 12.60 -7.23 -11.26
CA TYR A 58 12.50 -7.33 -9.80
C TYR A 58 12.85 -6.01 -9.10
N ALA A 59 13.84 -5.28 -9.61
CA ALA A 59 14.21 -3.96 -9.06
C ALA A 59 13.05 -2.95 -9.19
N VAL A 60 12.45 -2.86 -10.38
CA VAL A 60 11.30 -1.99 -10.65
C VAL A 60 10.11 -2.42 -9.82
N LYS A 61 9.80 -3.73 -9.76
CA LYS A 61 8.70 -4.26 -8.95
C LYS A 61 8.85 -3.91 -7.48
N LYS A 62 10.06 -4.07 -6.91
CA LYS A 62 10.35 -3.70 -5.52
C LYS A 62 10.18 -2.20 -5.28
N ASN A 63 10.74 -1.37 -6.15
CA ASN A 63 10.62 0.08 -6.05
C ASN A 63 9.17 0.55 -6.14
N LEU A 64 8.36 -0.05 -7.01
CA LEU A 64 6.93 0.25 -7.14
C LEU A 64 6.13 -0.21 -5.91
N LEU A 65 6.47 -1.35 -5.32
CA LEU A 65 5.86 -1.81 -4.07
C LEU A 65 6.16 -0.86 -2.91
N ASP A 66 7.41 -0.41 -2.80
CA ASP A 66 7.81 0.59 -1.79
C ASP A 66 7.14 1.95 -2.03
N LEU A 67 6.84 2.30 -3.29
CA LEU A 67 6.11 3.52 -3.63
C LEU A 67 4.62 3.44 -3.28
N ILE A 68 3.98 2.28 -3.51
CA ILE A 68 2.55 2.06 -3.20
C ILE A 68 2.34 1.95 -1.70
N ASN A 69 3.27 1.29 -1.01
CA ASN A 69 3.27 1.17 0.44
C ASN A 69 4.44 1.94 1.02
N PRO A 70 4.39 3.29 1.02
CA PRO A 70 5.42 4.07 1.66
C PRO A 70 5.40 3.71 3.14
N LYS A 71 6.38 2.92 3.58
CA LYS A 71 6.63 2.73 5.01
C LYS A 71 6.88 4.14 5.53
N SER A 72 5.99 4.69 6.34
CA SER A 72 6.21 5.97 6.98
C SER A 72 7.37 5.80 7.97
N ILE A 73 8.60 5.92 7.46
CA ILE A 73 9.84 5.70 8.22
C ILE A 73 10.06 6.83 9.22
N ILE A 74 9.33 7.94 9.11
CA ILE A 74 9.48 9.07 10.01
C ILE A 74 8.12 9.46 10.53
N THR A 75 7.81 8.99 11.73
CA THR A 75 6.90 9.69 12.61
C THR A 75 7.53 9.73 13.99
N THR A 76 8.44 10.67 14.15
CA THR A 76 8.76 11.19 15.48
C THR A 76 7.44 11.63 16.10
N LEU A 77 6.94 10.86 17.06
CA LEU A 77 5.72 11.17 17.77
C LEU A 77 5.99 12.38 18.66
N PHE A 78 5.03 13.30 18.73
CA PHE A 78 5.06 14.42 19.66
C PHE A 78 5.24 13.93 21.11
N SER A 79 4.69 12.76 21.43
CA SER A 79 4.87 12.07 22.71
C SER A 79 6.35 11.92 23.14
N CYS A 80 7.28 11.75 22.19
CA CYS A 80 8.72 11.61 22.49
C CYS A 80 9.35 12.87 23.08
N TYR A 81 8.71 14.04 22.92
CA TYR A 81 9.21 15.33 23.39
C TYR A 81 8.37 15.92 24.53
N LEU A 82 7.35 15.20 25.02
CA LEU A 82 6.47 15.68 26.08
C LEU A 82 7.19 15.62 27.45
N LYS A 83 7.42 16.81 28.06
CA LYS A 83 8.01 16.94 29.41
C LYS A 83 7.01 17.31 30.51
N GLY A 84 5.79 17.71 30.12
CA GLY A 84 4.74 18.15 31.04
C GLY A 84 3.94 16.98 31.63
N LYS A 85 3.34 17.20 32.81
CA LYS A 85 2.47 16.23 33.51
C LYS A 85 0.98 16.51 33.33
N ASP A 86 0.61 17.39 32.40
CA ASP A 86 -0.79 17.74 32.19
C ASP A 86 -1.58 16.50 31.73
N PRO A 87 -2.65 16.11 32.44
CA PRO A 87 -3.36 14.86 32.18
C PRO A 87 -3.99 14.82 30.78
N ALA A 88 -4.39 15.98 30.25
CA ALA A 88 -4.91 16.09 28.89
C ALA A 88 -3.83 15.84 27.83
N LEU A 89 -2.61 16.35 28.03
CA LEU A 89 -1.50 16.17 27.08
C LEU A 89 -0.96 14.74 27.08
N VAL A 90 -0.91 14.10 28.26
CA VAL A 90 -0.55 12.68 28.40
C VAL A 90 -1.55 11.80 27.65
N ALA A 91 -2.85 12.01 27.84
CA ALA A 91 -3.88 11.26 27.13
C ALA A 91 -3.85 11.47 25.60
N LEU A 92 -3.46 12.65 25.11
CA LEU A 92 -3.27 12.90 23.68
C LEU A 92 -2.03 12.18 23.13
N ALA A 93 -0.92 12.21 23.87
CA ALA A 93 0.32 11.50 23.53
C ALA A 93 0.11 9.97 23.45
N GLU A 94 -0.65 9.38 24.37
CA GLU A 94 -1.00 7.94 24.35
C GLU A 94 -1.91 7.52 23.18
N ARG A 95 -2.61 8.47 22.57
CA ARG A 95 -3.51 8.24 21.43
C ARG A 95 -2.85 8.49 20.08
N GLU A 96 -1.78 9.28 20.07
CA GLU A 96 -1.07 9.72 18.86
C GLU A 96 -0.65 8.54 17.97
N GLU A 97 0.03 7.54 18.53
CA GLU A 97 0.52 6.38 17.78
C GLU A 97 -0.63 5.58 17.13
N ARG A 98 -1.71 5.34 17.88
CA ARG A 98 -2.87 4.58 17.40
C ARG A 98 -3.68 5.34 16.36
N ASN A 99 -3.76 6.67 16.49
CA ASN A 99 -4.41 7.55 15.50
C ASN A 99 -3.63 7.57 14.20
N MET A 100 -2.31 7.69 14.28
CA MET A 100 -1.41 7.73 13.13
C MET A 100 -1.40 6.41 12.36
N GLN A 101 -1.42 5.28 13.07
CA GLN A 101 -1.58 3.94 12.47
C GLN A 101 -3.01 3.65 12.01
N LYS A 102 -3.94 4.62 12.13
CA LYS A 102 -5.38 4.51 11.81
C LYS A 102 -6.12 3.36 12.53
N LYS A 103 -5.53 2.77 13.57
CA LYS A 103 -6.13 1.67 14.35
C LYS A 103 -7.39 2.10 15.10
N LEU A 104 -7.48 3.37 15.49
CA LEU A 104 -8.66 3.90 16.18
C LEU A 104 -9.87 4.06 15.22
N ALA A 105 -9.63 4.39 13.95
CA ALA A 105 -10.68 4.52 12.95
C ALA A 105 -11.25 3.14 12.56
N SER A 106 -10.39 2.14 12.32
CA SER A 106 -10.83 0.79 11.96
C SER A 106 -11.65 0.10 13.04
N ASN A 107 -11.35 0.39 14.31
CA ASN A 107 -12.06 -0.21 15.42
C ASN A 107 -13.44 0.44 15.61
N LEU A 108 -13.57 1.74 15.37
CA LEU A 108 -14.86 2.44 15.47
C LEU A 108 -15.91 1.81 14.55
N ASP A 109 -15.57 1.50 13.30
CA ASP A 109 -16.51 0.90 12.33
C ASP A 109 -17.05 -0.47 12.80
N HIS A 110 -16.21 -1.29 13.44
CA HIS A 110 -16.63 -2.57 14.03
C HIS A 110 -17.45 -2.37 15.32
N TYR A 111 -17.09 -1.40 16.15
CA TYR A 111 -17.75 -1.15 17.44
C TYR A 111 -19.05 -0.35 17.33
N PHE A 112 -19.31 0.39 16.25
CA PHE A 112 -20.57 1.13 16.03
C PHE A 112 -21.83 0.22 16.05
N HIS A 113 -21.67 -1.09 15.88
CA HIS A 113 -22.76 -2.07 16.02
C HIS A 113 -23.03 -2.50 17.47
N SER A 114 -22.25 -2.02 18.45
CA SER A 114 -22.40 -2.38 19.87
C SER A 114 -22.52 -1.15 20.76
N ASN A 115 -23.40 -1.21 21.77
CA ASN A 115 -23.61 -0.15 22.77
C ASN A 115 -22.35 0.27 23.56
N ALA A 116 -21.23 -0.45 23.38
CA ALA A 116 -19.93 -0.09 23.96
C ALA A 116 -19.31 1.16 23.30
N ALA A 117 -19.62 1.46 22.03
CA ALA A 117 -19.08 2.64 21.33
C ALA A 117 -19.47 3.96 22.01
N VAL A 118 -20.67 4.00 22.60
CA VAL A 118 -21.23 5.13 23.34
C VAL A 118 -20.42 5.41 24.61
N GLN A 119 -19.99 4.37 25.34
CA GLN A 119 -19.08 4.54 26.49
C GLN A 119 -17.66 4.96 26.07
N TRP A 120 -17.17 4.44 24.94
CA TRP A 120 -15.86 4.80 24.38
C TRP A 120 -15.79 6.26 23.91
N LEU A 121 -16.83 6.78 23.26
CA LEU A 121 -16.95 8.21 22.91
C LEU A 121 -16.95 9.11 24.16
N ARG A 122 -17.47 8.62 25.28
CA ARG A 122 -17.46 9.30 26.59
C ARG A 122 -16.05 9.36 27.17
N TYR A 123 -15.29 8.29 27.02
CA TYR A 123 -13.88 8.20 27.43
C TYR A 123 -12.95 9.06 26.57
N ILE A 124 -13.32 9.30 25.31
CA ILE A 124 -12.53 10.11 24.36
C ILE A 124 -12.82 11.62 24.47
N GLY A 125 -13.90 12.04 25.16
CA GLY A 125 -14.26 13.45 25.34
C GLY A 125 -14.90 14.09 24.09
N LEU A 126 -15.25 13.29 23.07
CA LEU A 126 -15.80 13.75 21.79
C LEU A 126 -17.33 13.94 21.78
N TYR A 127 -18.02 13.72 22.90
CA TYR A 127 -19.47 13.87 23.00
C TYR A 127 -20.01 15.24 22.57
N ARG A 128 -19.18 16.29 22.65
CA ARG A 128 -19.59 17.65 22.30
C ARG A 128 -19.74 17.90 20.80
N LEU A 129 -19.13 17.07 19.94
CA LEU A 129 -19.18 17.24 18.48
C LEU A 129 -20.32 16.44 17.82
N CYS A 130 -20.67 15.26 18.34
CA CYS A 130 -21.77 14.46 17.77
C CYS A 130 -23.17 15.05 18.06
N GLY A 131 -23.32 15.88 19.10
CA GLY A 131 -24.60 16.54 19.41
C GLY A 131 -25.02 17.65 18.44
N GLN A 132 -24.09 18.16 17.62
CA GLN A 132 -24.39 19.21 16.63
C GLN A 132 -24.75 18.66 15.24
N LEU A 133 -24.29 17.45 14.90
CA LEU A 133 -24.60 16.80 13.61
C LEU A 133 -25.94 16.03 13.60
N ALA A 134 -26.60 15.89 14.76
CA ALA A 134 -27.91 15.24 14.88
C ALA A 134 -29.10 16.25 14.87
N ARG A 135 -28.86 17.53 14.54
CA ARG A 135 -29.88 18.59 14.43
C ARG A 135 -29.83 19.36 13.09
N LEU A 136 -29.34 18.71 12.04
CA LEU A 136 -29.58 19.06 10.64
C LEU A 136 -30.00 17.79 9.90
#